data_AF-A0AAU3W912-F1
#
_entry.id   AF-A0AAU3W912-F1
#
_cell.length_a   1.000
_cell.length_b   1.000
_cell.length_c   1.000
_cell.angle_alpha   90.00
_cell.angle_beta   90.00
_cell.angle_gamma   90.00
#
_symmetry.space_group_name_H-M   'P 1'
#
loop_
_entity.id
_entity.type
_entity.pdbx_description
1 polymer ?
#
loop_
_entity_poly.entity_id
_entity_poly.type
_entity_poly.pdbx_seq_one_letter_code
_entity_poly.pdbx_strand_id
1 'polypeptide(L)'
;MHTYLFVDGLDLISRSDSGSVGMDPERLLRPGGPLYPTDAARSVCLTSQAQSDPGGSAGLRVRVRLSGETVVWSELMYPGLDHGVIEEARFHLGQYLGEIERAYRLHTR
;
A
#
# COMPACT_ATOMS: atom_id res chain seq x y z
N MET A 1 -11.23 6.38 -10.56
CA MET A 1 -10.94 4.98 -10.17
C MET A 1 -9.85 5.02 -9.11
N HIS A 2 -9.89 4.14 -8.11
CA HIS A 2 -8.99 4.17 -6.94
C HIS A 2 -8.16 2.90 -6.89
N THR A 3 -7.00 2.93 -6.22
CA THR A 3 -6.18 1.73 -6.05
C THR A 3 -6.77 0.80 -4.98
N TYR A 4 -6.89 -0.49 -5.29
CA TYR A 4 -7.07 -1.55 -4.29
C TYR A 4 -5.71 -2.21 -4.03
N LEU A 5 -5.38 -2.46 -2.77
CA LEU A 5 -4.07 -3.01 -2.39
C LEU A 5 -4.29 -4.31 -1.64
N PHE A 6 -3.95 -5.42 -2.30
CA PHE A 6 -4.12 -6.74 -1.71
C PHE A 6 -2.82 -7.24 -1.10
N VAL A 7 -2.85 -7.54 0.20
CA VAL A 7 -1.77 -8.25 0.91
C VAL A 7 -2.38 -9.53 1.48
N ASP A 8 -1.81 -10.69 1.13
CA ASP A 8 -2.35 -12.02 1.46
C ASP A 8 -3.82 -12.22 1.03
N GLY A 9 -4.20 -11.62 -0.11
CA GLY A 9 -5.57 -11.68 -0.63
C GLY A 9 -6.57 -10.76 0.06
N LEU A 10 -6.13 -9.93 1.02
CA LEU A 10 -6.96 -8.96 1.74
C LEU A 10 -6.76 -7.56 1.18
N ASP A 11 -7.86 -6.86 0.86
CA ASP A 11 -7.79 -5.44 0.54
C ASP A 11 -7.45 -4.64 1.80
N LEU A 12 -6.21 -4.20 1.87
CA LEU A 12 -5.62 -3.46 2.97
C LEU A 12 -6.40 -2.18 3.27
N ILE A 13 -6.86 -1.46 2.23
CA ILE A 13 -7.52 -0.17 2.40
C ILE A 13 -8.89 -0.38 3.05
N SER A 14 -9.74 -1.25 2.49
CA SER A 14 -11.07 -1.53 3.06
C SER A 14 -11.01 -2.16 4.45
N ARG A 15 -9.94 -2.89 4.77
CA ARG A 15 -9.74 -3.52 6.08
C ARG A 15 -9.27 -2.54 7.15
N SER A 16 -8.43 -1.58 6.79
CA SER A 16 -7.97 -0.54 7.72
C SER A 16 -9.02 0.53 7.95
N ASP A 17 -9.75 0.93 6.90
CA ASP A 17 -10.83 1.90 6.97
C ASP A 17 -11.77 1.74 5.77
N SER A 18 -12.97 1.20 5.99
CA SER A 18 -13.97 0.97 4.95
C SER A 18 -14.50 2.25 4.29
N GLY A 19 -14.28 3.42 4.88
CA GLY A 19 -14.64 4.72 4.30
C GLY A 19 -13.51 5.35 3.49
N SER A 20 -12.29 4.80 3.55
CA SER A 20 -11.13 5.35 2.86
C SER A 20 -11.09 4.95 1.39
N VAL A 21 -10.63 5.89 0.57
CA VAL A 21 -10.47 5.70 -0.88
C VAL A 21 -8.98 5.61 -1.19
N GLY A 22 -8.56 4.57 -1.91
CA GLY A 22 -7.18 4.40 -2.34
C GLY A 22 -6.68 5.56 -3.20
N MET A 23 -5.40 5.89 -3.07
CA MET A 23 -4.78 6.92 -3.89
C MET A 23 -4.84 6.54 -5.38
N ASP A 24 -4.82 7.55 -6.25
CA ASP A 24 -4.69 7.38 -7.68
C ASP A 24 -3.48 6.49 -8.05
N PRO A 25 -3.66 5.43 -8.85
CA PRO A 25 -2.57 4.55 -9.25
C PRO A 25 -1.40 5.26 -9.95
N GLU A 26 -1.61 6.34 -10.71
CA GLU A 26 -0.51 7.09 -11.34
C GLU A 26 0.38 7.80 -10.31
N ARG A 27 -0.21 8.19 -9.17
CA ARG A 27 0.53 8.82 -8.08
C ARG A 27 1.32 7.80 -7.25
N LEU A 28 0.84 6.57 -7.18
CA LEU A 28 1.36 5.53 -6.28
C LEU A 28 2.27 4.52 -6.98
N LEU A 29 1.86 4.03 -8.15
CA LEU A 29 2.42 2.84 -8.83
C LEU A 29 3.32 3.17 -10.02
N ARG A 30 3.45 4.44 -10.40
CA ARG A 30 4.35 4.80 -11.51
C ARG A 30 5.78 4.28 -11.24
N PRO A 31 6.55 3.91 -12.27
CA PRO A 31 7.95 3.55 -12.11
C PRO A 31 8.73 4.63 -11.34
N GLY A 32 9.51 4.24 -10.33
CA GLY A 32 10.20 5.17 -9.42
C GLY A 32 9.28 5.98 -8.48
N GLY A 33 7.99 5.66 -8.43
CA GLY A 33 6.99 6.27 -7.56
C GLY A 33 7.12 5.89 -6.08
N PRO A 34 6.16 6.32 -5.24
CA PRO A 34 6.22 6.14 -3.80
C PRO A 34 6.35 4.68 -3.33
N LEU A 35 5.69 3.74 -4.02
CA LEU A 35 5.79 2.31 -3.69
C LEU A 35 7.02 1.63 -4.30
N TYR A 36 7.81 2.31 -5.12
CA TYR A 36 9.05 1.75 -5.64
C TYR A 36 10.07 1.59 -4.51
N PRO A 37 10.58 0.38 -4.24
CA PRO A 37 11.34 0.11 -3.02
C PRO A 37 12.76 0.66 -3.14
N THR A 38 13.25 1.23 -2.05
CA THR A 38 14.65 1.66 -1.90
C THR A 38 15.18 1.24 -0.54
N ASP A 39 16.50 1.14 -0.37
CA ASP A 39 17.10 0.75 0.92
C ASP A 39 16.73 1.71 2.05
N ALA A 40 16.53 3.00 1.74
CA ALA A 40 15.98 3.97 2.68
C ALA A 40 14.47 3.75 2.86
N ALA A 41 14.04 3.62 4.12
CA ALA A 41 12.63 3.51 4.46
C ALA A 41 11.86 4.79 4.12
N ARG A 42 10.69 4.65 3.49
CA ARG A 42 9.83 5.76 3.07
C ARG A 42 8.41 5.55 3.56
N SER A 43 7.83 6.60 4.12
CA SER A 43 6.42 6.60 4.50
C SER A 43 5.54 6.96 3.30
N VAL A 44 4.62 6.07 2.95
CA VAL A 44 3.73 6.19 1.80
C VAL A 44 2.28 6.24 2.28
N CYS A 45 1.52 7.24 1.84
CA CYS A 45 0.09 7.31 2.08
C CYS A 45 -0.63 6.52 0.99
N LEU A 46 -1.41 5.52 1.38
CA LEU A 46 -2.14 4.64 0.47
C LEU A 46 -3.54 5.14 0.15
N THR A 47 -4.09 6.03 0.97
CA THR A 47 -5.41 6.60 0.76
C THR A 47 -5.32 8.08 0.39
N SER A 48 -6.23 8.54 -0.46
CA SER A 48 -6.50 9.96 -0.62
C SER A 48 -7.28 10.40 0.61
N GLN A 49 -6.71 11.29 1.43
CA GLN A 49 -7.42 11.89 2.55
C GLN A 49 -8.74 12.47 2.04
N ALA A 50 -9.88 11.99 2.55
CA ALA A 50 -11.14 12.70 2.37
C ALA A 50 -10.97 14.03 3.12
N GLN A 51 -10.64 15.09 2.41
CA GLN A 51 -10.69 16.47 2.91
C GLN A 51 -12.14 16.76 3.29
N SER A 52 -12.61 16.37 4.48
CA SER A 52 -13.84 16.93 5.04
C SER A 52 -14.22 16.46 6.43
N ASP A 53 -13.55 15.49 7.07
CA ASP A 53 -14.01 15.05 8.40
C ASP A 53 -13.09 15.58 9.53
N PRO A 54 -13.58 16.48 10.42
CA PRO A 54 -12.81 17.00 11.55
C PRO A 54 -12.43 15.94 12.59
N GLY A 55 -12.98 14.71 12.47
CA GLY A 55 -12.58 13.53 13.23
C GLY A 55 -12.04 12.38 12.36
N GLY A 56 -11.75 12.63 11.08
CA GLY A 56 -11.42 11.62 10.08
C GLY A 56 -10.13 10.86 10.38
N SER A 57 -10.15 9.55 10.09
CA SER A 57 -8.98 8.68 10.23
C SER A 57 -7.80 9.30 9.47
N ALA A 58 -6.64 9.39 10.12
CA ALA A 58 -5.43 9.76 9.42
C ALA A 58 -5.21 8.70 8.34
N GLY A 59 -5.27 9.11 7.06
CA GLY A 59 -5.27 8.17 5.94
C GLY A 59 -4.18 7.09 6.06
N LEU A 60 -4.52 5.87 5.62
CA LEU A 60 -3.67 4.69 5.77
C LEU A 60 -2.25 4.96 5.25
N ARG A 61 -1.27 4.82 6.12
CA ARG A 61 0.14 5.07 5.84
C ARG A 61 0.95 3.82 6.14
N VAL A 62 1.91 3.52 5.27
CA VAL A 62 2.81 2.38 5.43
C VAL A 62 4.25 2.83 5.29
N ARG A 63 5.18 2.12 5.93
CA ARG A 63 6.61 2.31 5.69
C ARG A 63 7.14 1.23 4.76
N VAL A 64 7.68 1.65 3.63
CA VAL A 64 8.25 0.76 2.61
C VAL A 64 9.76 0.87 2.63
N ARG A 65 10.47 -0.27 2.70
CA ARG A 65 11.93 -0.33 2.53
C ARG A 65 12.34 -1.59 1.78
N LEU A 66 13.47 -1.51 1.09
CA LEU A 66 14.17 -2.67 0.55
C LEU A 66 15.17 -3.19 1.61
N SER A 67 15.26 -4.50 1.74
CA SER A 67 16.15 -5.20 2.66
C SER A 67 16.74 -6.41 1.94
N GLY A 68 17.86 -6.22 1.25
CA GLY A 68 18.37 -7.21 0.30
C GLY A 68 17.37 -7.43 -0.83
N GLU A 69 16.91 -8.66 -1.02
CA GLU A 69 15.89 -9.00 -2.03
C GLU A 69 14.45 -8.96 -1.50
N THR A 70 14.25 -8.47 -0.27
CA THR A 70 12.93 -8.41 0.37
C THR A 70 12.43 -6.97 0.47
N VAL A 71 11.26 -6.70 -0.09
CA VAL A 71 10.50 -5.47 0.17
C VAL A 71 9.70 -5.65 1.44
N VAL A 72 9.86 -4.74 2.39
CA VAL A 72 9.19 -4.76 3.68
C VAL A 72 8.22 -3.59 3.77
N TRP A 73 6.97 -3.89 4.05
CA TRP A 73 5.94 -2.91 4.43
C TRP A 73 5.71 -3.05 5.93
N SER A 74 5.98 -2.01 6.70
CA SER A 74 5.75 -1.98 8.15
C SER A 74 4.72 -0.91 8.53
N GLU A 75 4.27 -0.94 9.79
CA GLU A 75 3.25 -0.04 10.35
C GLU A 75 1.86 -0.25 9.74
N LEU A 76 1.56 -1.47 9.28
CA LEU A 76 0.29 -1.80 8.61
C LEU A 76 -0.90 -1.85 9.57
N MET A 77 -0.69 -2.43 10.77
CA MET A 77 -1.64 -2.48 11.90
C MET A 77 -3.09 -2.86 11.54
N TYR A 78 -3.32 -3.78 10.60
CA TYR A 78 -4.67 -4.20 10.18
C TYR A 78 -5.00 -5.64 10.62
N PRO A 79 -6.29 -5.98 10.82
CA PRO A 79 -6.69 -7.33 11.18
C PRO A 79 -6.49 -8.33 10.04
N GLY A 80 -5.69 -9.36 10.30
CA GLY A 80 -5.50 -10.53 9.46
C GLY A 80 -6.71 -11.46 9.43
N LEU A 81 -6.60 -12.54 8.64
CA LEU A 81 -7.66 -13.54 8.49
C LEU A 81 -7.98 -14.30 9.79
N ASP A 82 -7.00 -14.45 10.66
CA ASP A 82 -7.06 -15.13 11.96
C ASP A 82 -7.39 -14.18 13.12
N HIS A 83 -7.77 -12.92 12.82
CA HIS A 83 -7.93 -11.83 13.78
C HIS A 83 -6.63 -11.37 14.47
N GLY A 84 -5.46 -11.90 14.07
CA GLY A 84 -4.16 -11.36 14.45
C GLY A 84 -3.89 -10.01 13.81
N VAL A 85 -3.13 -9.14 14.47
CA VAL A 85 -2.71 -7.87 13.88
C VAL A 85 -1.53 -8.12 12.95
N ILE A 86 -1.66 -7.69 11.69
CA ILE A 86 -0.55 -7.70 10.74
C ILE A 86 0.19 -6.38 10.87
N GLU A 87 1.38 -6.43 11.46
CA GLU A 87 2.26 -5.26 11.63
C GLU A 87 3.18 -5.05 10.43
N GLU A 88 3.57 -6.15 9.79
CA GLU A 88 4.55 -6.18 8.70
C GLU A 88 4.17 -7.19 7.62
N ALA A 89 4.35 -6.80 6.36
CA ALA A 89 4.26 -7.66 5.19
C ALA A 89 5.58 -7.68 4.42
N ARG A 90 5.95 -8.85 3.90
CA ARG A 90 7.22 -9.07 3.21
C ARG A 90 6.98 -9.65 1.83
N PHE A 91 7.68 -9.10 0.84
CA PHE A 91 7.55 -9.48 -0.56
C PHE A 91 8.92 -9.73 -1.17
N HIS A 92 9.03 -10.76 -2.01
CA HIS A 92 10.20 -10.93 -2.86
C HIS A 92 10.27 -9.80 -3.90
N LEU A 93 11.42 -9.16 -4.07
CA LEU A 93 11.61 -7.96 -4.90
C LEU A 93 11.10 -8.16 -6.33
N GLY A 94 11.46 -9.28 -6.97
CA GLY A 94 11.06 -9.55 -8.36
C GLY A 94 9.54 -9.67 -8.53
N GLN A 95 8.85 -10.29 -7.55
CA GLN A 95 7.40 -10.43 -7.58
C GLN A 95 6.72 -9.09 -7.32
N TYR A 96 7.24 -8.33 -6.36
CA TYR A 96 6.72 -7.01 -6.00
C TYR A 96 6.79 -6.03 -7.18
N LEU A 97 7.94 -5.94 -7.86
CA LEU A 97 8.10 -5.06 -9.02
C LEU A 97 7.19 -5.50 -10.18
N GLY A 98 7.08 -6.80 -10.45
CA GLY A 98 6.18 -7.33 -11.47
C GLY A 98 4.72 -6.95 -11.21
N GLU A 99 4.28 -7.00 -9.96
CA GLU A 99 2.92 -6.60 -9.56
C GLU A 99 2.69 -5.09 -9.68
N ILE A 100 3.66 -4.25 -9.29
CA ILE A 100 3.57 -2.79 -9.50
C ILE A 100 3.41 -2.47 -10.98
N GLU A 101 4.25 -3.06 -11.85
CA GLU A 101 4.20 -2.81 -13.28
C GLU A 101 2.90 -3.33 -13.93
N ARG A 102 2.42 -4.50 -13.49
CA ARG A 102 1.14 -5.06 -13.94
C ARG A 102 -0.02 -4.13 -13.56
N ALA A 103 -0.07 -3.70 -12.30
CA ALA A 103 -1.12 -2.84 -11.79
C ALA A 103 -1.11 -1.44 -12.44
N TYR A 104 0.06 -0.84 -12.66
CA TYR A 104 0.20 0.44 -13.35
C TYR A 104 -0.30 0.37 -14.81
N ARG A 105 0.03 -0.72 -15.54
CA ARG A 105 -0.44 -0.94 -16.92
C ARG A 105 -1.94 -1.19 -17.02
N LEU A 106 -2.55 -1.86 -16.04
CA LEU A 106 -3.99 -2.07 -16.01
C LEU A 106 -4.77 -0.79 -15.76
N HIS A 107 -4.18 0.18 -15.06
CA HIS A 107 -4.79 1.48 -14.84
C HIS A 107 -4.74 2.40 -16.06
N THR A 108 -3.66 2.35 -16.83
CA THR A 108 -3.39 3.26 -17.97
C THR A 108 -4.09 2.84 -19.27
N ARG A 109 -5.04 1.89 -19.22
CA ARG A 109 -5.83 1.40 -20.35
C ARG A 109 -7.29 1.83 -20.22
#